data_AF-A0A6V7MA50-F1
#
_entry.id   AF-A0A6V7MA50-F1
#
_cell.length_a   1.000
_cell.length_b   1.000
_cell.length_c   1.000
_cell.angle_alpha   90.00
_cell.angle_beta   90.00
_cell.angle_gamma   90.00
#
_symmetry.space_group_name_H-M   'P 1'
#
loop_
_entity.id
_entity.type
_entity.pdbx_description
1 polymer ?
#
loop_
_entity_poly.entity_id
_entity_poly.type
_entity_poly.pdbx_seq_one_letter_code
_entity_poly.pdbx_strand_id
1 'polypeptide(L)' 'NIEYTCPANGECEINKRRRKACQACRFQKCLRQGMLKEGVRLDRVRGGRQKYRRATDPYLPVKSVTLE' A
#
# COMPACT_ATOMS: atom_id res chain seq x y z
N ASN A 1 12.05 10.85 3.28
CA ASN A 1 10.78 10.36 2.69
C ASN A 1 10.89 10.57 1.19
N ILE A 2 10.53 9.60 0.34
CA ILE A 2 10.59 9.79 -1.13
C ILE A 2 9.22 10.31 -1.57
N GLU A 3 9.21 11.44 -2.27
CA GLU A 3 8.01 12.02 -2.86
C GLU A 3 7.98 11.76 -4.36
N TYR A 4 6.82 11.37 -4.87
CA TYR A 4 6.63 11.07 -6.29
C TYR A 4 5.61 12.01 -6.87
N THR A 5 5.94 12.61 -8.02
CA THR A 5 5.04 13.46 -8.79
C THR A 5 4.61 12.73 -10.06
N CYS A 6 3.32 12.81 -10.40
CA CYS A 6 2.84 12.29 -11.67
C CYS A 6 3.29 13.24 -12.81
N PRO A 7 3.86 12.74 -13.92
CA PRO A 7 4.18 13.58 -15.08
C PRO A 7 2.94 13.98 -15.90
N ALA A 8 1.74 13.51 -15.53
CA ALA A 8 0.48 13.75 -16.21
C ALA A 8 -0.59 14.21 -15.19
N ASN A 9 -1.80 13.66 -15.24
CA ASN A 9 -2.94 14.09 -14.42
C ASN A 9 -3.19 13.28 -13.12
N GLY A 10 -2.30 12.35 -12.76
CA GLY A 10 -2.48 11.50 -11.58
C GLY A 10 -3.34 10.25 -11.80
N GLU A 11 -3.84 10.01 -13.01
CA GLU A 11 -4.78 8.91 -13.32
C GLU A 11 -4.17 7.84 -14.24
N CYS A 12 -2.84 7.71 -14.25
CA CYS A 12 -2.17 6.78 -15.14
C CYS A 12 -2.64 5.32 -14.91
N GLU A 13 -3.05 4.65 -15.98
CA GLU A 13 -3.36 3.22 -15.91
C GLU A 13 -2.05 2.40 -15.81
N ILE A 14 -1.88 1.72 -14.68
CA ILE A 14 -0.67 0.98 -14.34
C ILE A 14 -0.76 -0.49 -14.75
N ASN A 15 0.10 -0.86 -15.69
CA ASN A 15 0.31 -2.23 -16.17
C ASN A 15 1.82 -2.58 -16.23
N LYS A 16 2.18 -3.81 -16.66
CA LYS A 16 3.59 -4.26 -16.70
C LYS A 16 4.50 -3.32 -17.51
N ARG A 17 3.99 -2.73 -18.59
CA ARG A 17 4.72 -1.81 -19.48
C ARG A 17 4.84 -0.40 -18.87
N ARG A 18 3.75 0.15 -18.33
CA ARG A 18 3.69 1.55 -17.86
C ARG A 18 4.13 1.78 -16.41
N ARG A 19 4.27 0.75 -15.58
CA ARG A 19 4.61 0.89 -14.14
C ARG A 19 5.92 1.64 -13.85
N LYS A 20 6.84 1.71 -14.82
CA LYS A 20 8.11 2.44 -14.68
C LYS A 20 8.02 3.91 -15.11
N ALA A 21 7.02 4.26 -15.92
CA ALA A 21 6.82 5.61 -16.43
C ALA A 21 6.24 6.58 -15.37
N CYS A 22 5.48 6.06 -14.39
CA CYS A 22 4.89 6.89 -13.34
C CYS A 22 4.97 6.19 -11.98
N GLN A 23 5.91 6.63 -11.14
CA GLN A 23 6.10 6.11 -9.78
C GLN A 23 4.95 6.54 -8.86
N ALA A 24 4.41 7.75 -9.03
CA ALA A 24 3.32 8.29 -8.23
C ALA A 24 2.04 7.44 -8.33
N CYS A 25 1.50 7.27 -9.54
CA CYS A 25 0.29 6.48 -9.75
C CYS A 25 0.50 4.99 -9.45
N ARG A 26 1.73 4.48 -9.63
CA ARG A 26 2.09 3.12 -9.20
C ARG A 26 1.96 2.98 -7.69
N PHE A 27 2.54 3.90 -6.93
CA PHE A 27 2.47 3.87 -5.47
C PHE A 27 1.02 4.00 -4.99
N GLN A 28 0.25 4.94 -5.54
CA GLN A 28 -1.18 5.07 -5.23
C GLN A 28 -1.98 3.80 -5.56
N LYS A 29 -1.69 3.12 -6.68
CA LYS A 29 -2.32 1.83 -6.99
C LYS A 29 -1.97 0.76 -5.97
N CYS A 30 -0.71 0.67 -5.52
CA CYS A 30 -0.30 -0.29 -4.49
C CYS A 30 -1.12 -0.11 -3.21
N LEU A 31 -1.30 1.13 -2.76
CA LEU A 31 -2.13 1.46 -1.59
C LEU A 31 -3.60 1.07 -1.82
N ARG A 32 -4.18 1.43 -2.97
CA ARG A 32 -5.57 1.06 -3.33
C ARG A 32 -5.80 -0.45 -3.40
N GLN A 33 -4.78 -1.22 -3.79
CA GLN A 33 -4.82 -2.68 -3.84
C GLN A 33 -4.54 -3.33 -2.47
N GLY A 34 -4.41 -2.54 -1.41
CA GLY A 34 -4.30 -3.02 -0.03
C GLY A 34 -2.87 -3.22 0.49
N MET A 35 -1.85 -2.71 -0.21
CA MET A 35 -0.52 -2.62 0.39
C MET A 35 -0.51 -1.53 1.47
N LEU A 36 -0.02 -1.85 2.65
CA LEU A 36 0.01 -0.94 3.79
C LEU A 36 1.39 -0.27 3.89
N LYS A 37 1.45 1.03 4.15
CA LYS A 37 2.71 1.76 4.31
C LYS A 37 3.40 1.33 5.61
N GLU A 38 2.61 1.22 6.68
CA GLU A 38 2.95 0.59 7.95
C GLU A 38 3.33 -0.88 7.82
N GLY A 39 3.07 -1.48 6.65
CA GLY A 39 3.50 -2.83 6.36
C GLY A 39 4.98 -2.98 6.05
N VAL A 40 5.66 -1.89 5.75
CA VAL A 40 7.12 -1.87 5.60
C VAL A 40 7.74 -1.76 6.98
N ARG A 41 8.47 -2.79 7.40
CA ARG A 41 9.16 -2.77 8.69
C ARG A 41 10.36 -1.82 8.65
N LEU A 42 10.41 -0.89 9.60
CA LEU A 42 11.53 0.05 9.76
C LEU A 42 12.83 -0.66 10.15
N ASP A 43 12.74 -1.76 10.91
CA ASP A 43 13.89 -2.56 11.38
C ASP A 43 14.51 -3.47 10.31
N ARG A 44 13.83 -3.64 9.17
CA ARG A 44 14.25 -4.47 8.02
C ARG A 44 14.56 -5.93 8.34
N VAL A 45 14.06 -6.46 9.45
CA VAL A 45 14.24 -7.89 9.76
C VAL A 45 13.39 -8.74 8.81
N ARG A 46 13.93 -9.91 8.44
CA ARG A 46 13.29 -10.82 7.50
C ARG A 46 12.35 -11.79 8.23
N GLY A 47 11.31 -12.23 7.54
CA GLY A 47 10.37 -13.22 8.06
C GLY A 47 9.32 -12.65 9.01
N GLY A 48 8.52 -13.55 9.58
CA GLY A 48 7.34 -13.21 10.39
C GLY A 48 6.10 -12.89 9.56
N ARG A 49 4.93 -13.22 10.10
CA ARG A 49 3.65 -12.75 9.56
C ARG A 49 3.29 -11.44 10.24
N GLN A 50 2.95 -10.43 9.45
CA GLN A 50 2.58 -9.16 10.04
C GLN A 50 1.12 -9.14 10.47
N LYS A 51 0.88 -8.57 11.66
CA LYS A 51 -0.35 -8.76 12.43
C LYS A 51 -1.44 -7.72 12.17
N TYR A 52 -1.19 -6.70 11.35
CA TYR A 52 -2.21 -5.68 11.08
C TYR A 52 -3.42 -6.31 10.40
N ARG A 53 -4.61 -6.00 10.94
CA ARG A 53 -5.88 -6.41 10.33
C ARG A 53 -6.13 -5.56 9.09
N ARG A 54 -6.34 -6.22 7.95
CA ARG A 54 -6.81 -5.55 6.74
C ARG A 54 -8.25 -5.10 7.00
N ALA A 55 -8.49 -3.78 6.99
CA ALA A 55 -9.83 -3.23 7.19
C ALA A 55 -10.84 -3.67 6.10
N THR A 56 -10.33 -4.17 4.97
CA THR A 56 -11.11 -4.59 3.79
C THR A 56 -11.26 -6.10 3.66
N ASP A 57 -10.95 -6.89 4.68
CA ASP A 57 -11.23 -8.34 4.63
C ASP A 57 -12.76 -8.56 4.70
N PRO A 58 -13.43 -8.97 3.60
CA PRO A 58 -14.87 -9.17 3.60
C PRO A 58 -15.28 -10.42 4.41
N TYR A 59 -14.31 -11.18 4.93
CA TYR A 59 -14.51 -12.44 5.63
C TYR A 59 -14.25 -12.38 7.15
N LEU A 60 -13.91 -11.21 7.71
CA LEU A 60 -13.66 -11.07 9.15
C LEU A 60 -14.42 -9.87 9.75
N PRO A 61 -15.19 -10.06 10.84
CA PRO A 61 -15.90 -8.97 11.49
C PRO A 61 -14.90 -8.01 12.12
N VAL A 62 -15.12 -6.71 11.87
CA VAL A 62 -14.40 -5.57 12.44
C VAL A 62 -14.58 -5.58 13.95
N LYS A 63 -13.80 -6.38 14.69
CA LYS A 63 -13.60 -6.13 16.12
C LYS A 63 -12.63 -4.95 16.21
N SER A 64 -13.21 -3.76 16.31
CA SER A 64 -12.61 -2.52 16.80
C SER A 64 -11.32 -2.75 17.59
N VAL A 65 -10.24 -2.13 17.14
CA VAL A 65 -9.09 -1.86 18.00
C VAL A 65 -9.58 -0.82 19.00
N THR A 66 -10.06 -1.26 20.16
CA THR A 66 -9.99 -0.43 21.36
C THR A 66 -8.54 -0.38 21.76
N LEU A 67 -7.97 0.82 21.72
CA LEU A 67 -6.74 1.13 22.45
C LEU A 67 -7.02 0.91 23.94
N GLU A 68 -6.26 0.01 24.55
CA GLU A 68 -5.81 0.13 25.95
C GLU A 68 -4.29 -0.02 25.94
#